data_AF-A0A233V9R4-F1
#
_entry.id   AF-A0A233V9R4-F1
#
_cell.length_a   1.000
_cell.length_b   1.000
_cell.length_c   1.000
_cell.angle_alpha   90.00
_cell.angle_beta   90.00
_cell.angle_gamma   90.00
#
_symmetry.space_group_name_H-M   'P 1'
#
loop_
_entity.id
_entity.type
_entity.pdbx_description
1 polymer ?
#
loop_
_entity_poly.entity_id
_entity_poly.type
_entity_poly.pdbx_seq_one_letter_code
_entity_poly.pdbx_strand_id
1 'polypeptide(L)' 'MDTLKTYTVKDASKLLGISEQGLRLALQQKLFSEFGVAVKHKDEYSYYINRKRLQKYLEGN' A
#
# COMPACT_ATOMS: atom_id res chain seq x y z
N MET A 1 -1.25 -21.46 5.67
CA MET A 1 -1.47 -20.86 4.34
C MET A 1 -1.83 -19.40 4.55
N ASP A 2 -0.99 -18.47 4.08
CA ASP A 2 -1.24 -17.05 4.23
C ASP A 2 -2.31 -16.61 3.21
N THR A 3 -3.57 -16.58 3.66
CA THR A 3 -4.77 -16.31 2.84
C THR A 3 -5.01 -14.83 2.56
N LEU A 4 -4.16 -13.95 3.08
CA LEU A 4 -4.31 -12.50 2.96
C LEU A 4 -3.93 -12.03 1.54
N LYS A 5 -4.92 -11.51 0.82
CA LYS A 5 -4.74 -10.92 -0.52
C LYS A 5 -4.06 -9.54 -0.49
N THR A 6 -3.80 -8.99 0.71
CA THR A 6 -3.36 -7.61 0.92
C THR A 6 -2.23 -7.51 1.94
N TYR A 7 -1.39 -6.48 1.81
CA TYR A 7 -0.45 -6.08 2.85
C TYR A 7 -1.05 -5.04 3.79
N THR A 8 -0.59 -5.03 5.03
CA THR A 8 -0.77 -3.88 5.92
C THR A 8 0.13 -2.73 5.47
N VAL A 9 -0.18 -1.50 5.89
CA VAL A 9 0.70 -0.33 5.66
C VAL A 9 2.09 -0.59 6.24
N LYS A 10 2.18 -1.20 7.42
CA LYS A 10 3.44 -1.53 8.10
C LYS A 10 4.32 -2.51 7.31
N ASP A 11 3.72 -3.55 6.74
CA ASP A 11 4.48 -4.54 5.97
C ASP A 11 4.91 -3.96 4.62
N ALA A 12 4.00 -3.25 3.96
CA ALA A 12 4.30 -2.61 2.68
C ALA A 12 5.37 -1.52 2.81
N SER A 13 5.35 -0.72 3.90
CA SER A 13 6.34 0.34 4.12
C SER A 13 7.74 -0.22 4.32
N LYS A 14 7.87 -1.36 5.00
CA LYS A 14 9.14 -2.10 5.14
C LYS A 14 9.67 -2.58 3.80
N LEU A 15 8.79 -3.15 2.95
CA LEU A 15 9.18 -3.62 1.61
C LEU A 15 9.62 -2.47 0.70
N LEU A 16 8.98 -1.31 0.82
CA LEU A 16 9.29 -0.11 0.03
C LEU A 16 10.46 0.71 0.59
N GLY A 17 10.96 0.40 1.79
CA GLY A 17 12.03 1.16 2.44
C GLY A 17 11.62 2.58 2.85
N ILE A 18 10.33 2.83 3.10
CA ILE A 18 9.80 4.15 3.49
C ILE A 18 9.06 4.09 4.83
N SER A 19 8.81 5.25 5.44
CA SER A 19 8.02 5.32 6.68
C SER A 19 6.55 5.00 6.44
N GLU A 20 5.85 4.48 7.46
CA GLU A 20 4.41 4.20 7.38
C GLU A 20 3.60 5.46 7.03
N GLN A 21 3.96 6.62 7.60
CA GLN A 21 3.31 7.90 7.30
C GLN A 21 3.58 8.36 5.86
N GLY A 22 4.81 8.16 5.37
CA GLY A 22 5.16 8.45 3.98
C GLY A 22 4.33 7.61 3.01
N LEU A 23 4.18 6.32 3.27
CA LEU A 23 3.33 5.44 2.46
C LEU A 23 1.85 5.88 2.48
N ARG A 24 1.33 6.27 3.65
CA ARG A 24 -0.06 6.78 3.77
C ARG A 24 -0.27 8.02 2.92
N LEU A 25 0.64 8.99 2.99
CA LEU A 25 0.56 10.22 2.18
C LEU A 25 0.65 9.92 0.69
N ALA A 26 1.58 9.05 0.27
CA ALA A 26 1.73 8.67 -1.13
C ALA A 26 0.47 7.99 -1.69
N LEU A 27 -0.16 7.10 -0.91
CA LEU A 27 -1.42 6.44 -1.28
C LEU A 27 -2.58 7.44 -1.35
N GLN A 28 -2.66 8.40 -0.43
CA GLN A 28 -3.67 9.46 -0.45
C GLN A 28 -3.50 10.41 -1.66
N GLN A 29 -2.24 10.67 -2.05
CA GLN A 29 -1.89 11.47 -3.23
C GLN A 29 -1.93 10.67 -4.55
N LYS A 30 -2.31 9.38 -4.50
CA LYS A 30 -2.39 8.46 -5.65
C LYS A 30 -1.06 8.19 -6.37
N LEU A 31 0.08 8.45 -5.72
CA LEU A 31 1.42 8.19 -6.27
C LEU A 31 1.71 6.69 -6.46
N PHE A 32 1.02 5.83 -5.70
CA PHE A 32 1.17 4.36 -5.75
C PHE A 32 -0.11 3.64 -6.20
N SER A 33 -0.86 4.26 -7.12
CA SER A 33 -2.15 3.75 -7.59
C SER A 33 -2.11 2.38 -8.28
N GLU A 34 -0.92 1.93 -8.70
CA GLU A 34 -0.72 0.63 -9.36
C GLU A 34 -0.94 -0.55 -8.41
N PHE A 35 -0.52 -0.42 -7.15
CA PHE A 35 -0.59 -1.51 -6.17
C PHE A 35 -1.40 -1.17 -4.91
N GLY A 36 -1.68 0.10 -4.65
CA GLY A 36 -2.40 0.51 -3.45
C GLY A 36 -3.34 1.69 -3.67
N VAL A 37 -4.35 1.77 -2.82
CA VAL A 37 -5.30 2.89 -2.80
C VAL A 37 -5.64 3.26 -1.36
N ALA A 38 -5.74 4.56 -1.11
CA ALA A 38 -6.36 5.08 0.10
C ALA A 38 -7.83 5.40 -0.19
N VAL A 39 -8.74 4.81 0.59
CA VAL A 39 -10.17 5.08 0.54
C VAL A 39 -10.51 6.01 1.69
N LYS A 40 -10.94 7.22 1.37
CA LYS A 40 -11.38 8.20 2.37
C LYS A 40 -12.81 7.87 2.79
N HIS A 41 -13.01 7.61 4.08
CA HIS A 41 -14.32 7.60 4.73
C HIS A 41 -14.61 8.97 5.35
N LYS A 42 -15.61 9.12 6.23
CA LYS A 42 -15.98 10.42 6.81
C LYS A 42 -14.75 11.15 7.41
N ASP A 43 -14.09 10.52 8.38
CA ASP A 43 -12.96 11.12 9.10
C ASP A 43 -11.68 10.28 9.07
N GLU A 44 -11.74 9.09 8.47
CA GLU A 44 -10.66 8.11 8.48
C GLU A 44 -10.30 7.62 7.08
N TYR A 45 -9.05 7.18 6.91
CA TYR A 45 -8.59 6.52 5.69
C TYR A 45 -8.42 5.02 5.92
N SER A 46 -9.03 4.24 5.05
CA SER A 46 -8.73 2.82 4.89
C SER A 46 -7.71 2.64 3.78
N TYR A 47 -6.78 1.71 3.95
CA TYR A 47 -5.71 1.46 2.98
C TYR A 47 -5.84 0.04 2.45
N TYR A 48 -5.95 -0.08 1.13
CA TYR A 48 -5.92 -1.35 0.43
C TYR A 48 -4.62 -1.44 -0.36
N ILE A 49 -3.77 -2.42 -0.02
CA ILE A 49 -2.49 -2.64 -0.69
C ILE A 49 -2.49 -4.07 -1.22
N ASN A 50 -2.57 -4.23 -2.54
CA ASN A 50 -2.61 -5.54 -3.17
C ASN A 50 -1.23 -6.20 -3.12
N ARG A 51 -1.16 -7.40 -2.54
CA ARG A 51 0.11 -8.12 -2.36
C ARG A 51 0.83 -8.39 -3.67
N LYS A 52 0.11 -8.98 -4.65
CA LYS A 52 0.70 -9.38 -5.93
C LYS A 52 1.19 -8.19 -6.73
N ARG A 53 0.42 -7.09 -6.75
CA ARG A 53 0.79 -5.89 -7.49
C ARG A 53 1.98 -5.17 -6.84
N LEU A 54 2.05 -5.12 -5.51
CA LEU A 54 3.22 -4.55 -4.83
C LEU A 54 4.48 -5.36 -5.13
N GLN A 55 4.41 -6.69 -5.10
CA GLN A 55 5.54 -7.54 -5.48
C GLN A 55 5.99 -7.27 -6.91
N LYS A 56 5.04 -7.21 -7.86
CA LYS A 56 5.36 -6.88 -9.26
C LYS A 56 6.03 -5.50 -9.40
N TYR A 57 5.53 -4.49 -8.68
CA TYR A 57 6.13 -3.15 -8.65
C TYR A 57 7.58 -3.18 -8.15
N LEU A 58 7.87 -3.95 -7.10
CA LEU A 58 9.22 -4.10 -6.54
C LEU A 58 10.18 -4.84 -7.47
N GLU A 59 9.67 -5.74 -8.31
CA GLU A 59 10.44 -6.45 -9.34
C GLU A 59 10.76 -5.57 -10.57
N GLY A 60 10.23 -4.33 -10.63
CA GLY A 60 10.51 -3.37 -11.70
C GLY A 60 9.76 -3.65 -13.01
N ASN A 61 8.59 -4.31 -12.95
CA ASN A 61 7.77 -4.71 -14.10
C ASN A 61 6.46 -3.94 -14.25
#